data_AF-A0AAV1LLG9-F1
#
_entry.id   AF-A0AAV1LLG9-F1
#
_cell.length_a   1.000
_cell.length_b   1.000
_cell.length_c   1.000
_cell.angle_alpha   90.00
_cell.angle_beta   90.00
_cell.angle_gamma   90.00
#
_symmetry.space_group_name_H-M   'P 1'
#
loop_
_entity.id
_entity.type
_entity.pdbx_description
1 polymer ?
#
loop_
_entity_poly.entity_id
_entity_poly.type
_entity_poly.pdbx_seq_one_letter_code
_entity_poly.pdbx_strand_id
1 'polypeptide(L)' 'MAEDIKKQVVEAVKESTFYAIQLDESTDIAQCCQLLVFVRYMQNETIKDELLFSTELTTTTKAIDN' A
#
# COMPACT_ATOMS: atom_id res chain seq x y z
N MET A 1 -6.72 -8.07 15.81
CA MET A 1 -7.06 -6.62 15.84
C MET A 1 -6.70 -5.94 14.53
N ALA A 2 -5.45 -5.98 14.04
CA ALA A 2 -5.07 -5.34 12.76
C ALA A 2 -5.70 -5.98 11.50
N GLU A 3 -5.99 -7.27 11.53
CA GLU A 3 -6.63 -7.99 10.40
C GLU A 3 -8.06 -7.51 10.12
N ASP A 4 -8.77 -7.11 11.18
CA ASP A 4 -10.14 -6.58 11.12
C ASP A 4 -10.20 -5.22 10.41
N ILE A 5 -9.19 -4.38 10.63
CA ILE A 5 -9.07 -3.05 10.01
C ILE A 5 -8.83 -3.21 8.51
N LYS A 6 -7.87 -4.06 8.12
CA LYS A 6 -7.61 -4.35 6.70
C LYS A 6 -8.84 -4.86 5.97
N LYS A 7 -9.61 -5.73 6.64
CA LYS A 7 -10.84 -6.27 6.06
C LYS A 7 -11.90 -5.19 5.86
N GLN A 8 -12.12 -4.32 6.84
CA GLN A 8 -13.04 -3.18 6.72
C GLN A 8 -12.66 -2.22 5.59
N VAL A 9 -11.37 -1.93 5.42
CA VAL A 9 -10.86 -1.09 4.32
C VAL A 9 -11.12 -1.77 2.98
N VAL A 10 -10.85 -3.07 2.87
CA VAL A 10 -11.08 -3.82 1.63
C VAL A 10 -12.57 -3.89 1.29
N GLU A 11 -13.44 -4.07 2.27
CA GLU A 11 -14.90 -4.03 2.07
C GLU A 11 -15.35 -2.63 1.62
N ALA A 12 -14.89 -1.58 2.29
CA ALA A 12 -15.17 -0.19 1.91
C ALA A 12 -14.69 0.18 0.50
N VAL A 13 -13.50 -0.29 0.11
CA VAL A 13 -12.95 -0.11 -1.25
C VAL A 13 -13.81 -0.86 -2.28
N LYS A 14 -14.27 -2.07 -1.96
CA LYS A 14 -15.15 -2.87 -2.84
C LYS A 14 -16.53 -2.25 -3.01
N GLU A 15 -17.06 -1.60 -1.97
CA GLU A 15 -18.33 -0.87 -2.03
C GLU A 15 -18.18 0.49 -2.74
N SER A 16 -16.97 1.03 -2.81
CA SER A 16 -16.69 2.29 -3.50
C SER A 16 -16.71 2.12 -5.02
N THR A 17 -17.47 2.98 -5.70
CA THR A 17 -17.48 3.06 -7.17
C THR A 17 -16.12 3.49 -7.75
N PHE A 18 -15.34 4.26 -6.97
CA PHE A 18 -14.07 4.81 -7.41
C PHE A 18 -12.99 4.55 -6.39
N TYR A 19 -12.00 3.74 -6.79
CA TYR A 19 -10.79 3.51 -6.01
C TYR A 19 -9.54 3.60 -6.89
N ALA A 20 -8.42 3.91 -6.26
CA ALA A 20 -7.10 3.91 -6.83
C ALA A 20 -6.14 3.22 -5.86
N ILE A 21 -5.15 2.50 -6.39
CA ILE A 21 -4.10 1.88 -5.60
C ILE A 21 -2.79 2.49 -6.05
N GLN A 22 -2.01 2.99 -5.11
CA GLN A 22 -0.69 3.55 -5.36
C GLN A 22 0.36 2.65 -4.72
N LEU A 23 1.34 2.25 -5.52
CA LEU A 23 2.52 1.50 -5.08
C LEU A 23 3.69 2.49 -5.08
N ASP A 24 4.34 2.63 -3.93
CA ASP A 24 5.50 3.49 -3.75
C ASP A 24 6.67 2.65 -3.22
N GLU A 25 7.84 2.80 -3.84
CA GLU A 25 9.08 2.22 -3.33
C GLU A 25 9.82 3.31 -2.55
N SER A 26 9.78 3.23 -1.23
CA SER A 26 10.58 4.09 -0.38
C SER A 26 11.91 3.41 -0.06
N THR A 27 12.96 4.20 0.05
CA THR A 27 14.25 3.72 0.52
C THR A 27 14.43 4.21 1.95
N ASP A 28 14.54 3.30 2.91
CA ASP A 28 14.90 3.67 4.28
C ASP A 28 16.34 4.22 4.33
N ILE A 29 16.67 4.96 5.40
CA ILE A 29 18.02 5.46 5.69
C ILE A 29 19.08 4.34 5.64
N ALA A 30 18.68 3.08 5.90
CA ALA A 30 19.52 1.89 5.80
C ALA A 30 19.68 1.30 4.38
N GLN A 31 19.22 1.98 3.31
CA GLN A 31 19.13 1.44 1.94
C GLN A 31 18.23 0.19 1.78
N CYS A 32 17.36 -0.08 2.74
CA CYS A 32 16.33 -1.10 2.58
C CYS A 32 15.21 -0.52 1.70
N CYS A 33 14.97 -1.12 0.54
CA CYS A 33 13.79 -0.82 -0.27
C CYS A 33 12.56 -1.35 0.48
N GLN A 34 11.56 -0.50 0.69
CA GLN A 34 10.27 -0.87 1.25
C GLN A 34 9.20 -0.54 0.23
N LEU A 35 8.37 -1.53 -0.09
CA LEU A 35 7.19 -1.34 -0.92
C LEU A 35 6.02 -0.95 -0.02
N LEU A 36 5.56 0.28 -0.19
CA LEU A 36 4.39 0.84 0.44
C LEU A 36 3.22 0.77 -0.53
N VAL A 37 2.09 0.24 -0.06
CA VAL A 37 0.86 0.16 -0.86
C VAL A 37 -0.23 0.96 -0.20
N PHE A 38 -0.61 2.04 -0.86
CA PHE A 38 -1.70 2.93 -0.46
C PHE A 38 -2.94 2.63 -1.30
N VAL A 39 -4.11 2.72 -0.67
CA VAL A 39 -5.39 2.74 -1.37
C VAL A 39 -6.07 4.07 -1.12
N ARG A 40 -6.65 4.60 -2.20
CA ARG A 40 -7.51 5.75 -2.17
C ARG A 40 -8.89 5.35 -2.64
N TYR A 41 -9.93 5.59 -1.85
CA TYR A 41 -11.30 5.23 -2.20
C TYR A 41 -12.28 6.31 -1.77
N MET A 42 -13.41 6.39 -2.46
CA MET A 42 -14.49 7.32 -2.11
C MET A 42 -15.51 6.61 -1.21
N GLN A 43 -15.60 7.00 0.06
CA GLN A 43 -16.59 6.48 1.00
C GLN A 43 -17.45 7.64 1.50
N ASN A 44 -18.77 7.54 1.35
CA ASN A 44 -19.73 8.57 1.78
C ASN A 44 -19.32 9.98 1.29
N GLU A 45 -19.04 10.10 -0.02
CA GLU A 45 -18.62 11.36 -0.66
C GLU A 45 -17.29 11.94 -0.18
N THR A 46 -16.57 11.22 0.70
CA THR A 46 -15.26 11.60 1.21
C THR A 46 -14.18 10.70 0.60
N ILE A 47 -13.10 11.32 0.12
CA ILE A 47 -11.93 10.59 -0.36
C ILE A 47 -11.10 10.19 0.85
N LYS A 48 -10.92 8.88 1.05
CA LYS A 48 -10.05 8.31 2.07
C LYS A 48 -8.77 7.78 1.44
N ASP A 49 -7.66 7.93 2.14
CA ASP A 49 -6.33 7.46 1.76
C ASP A 49 -5.78 6.63 2.94
N GLU A 50 -5.46 5.37 2.70
CA GLU A 50 -5.02 4.43 3.72
C GLU A 50 -3.87 3.54 3.25
N LEU A 51 -2.92 3.26 4.13
CA LEU A 51 -1.83 2.31 3.89
C LEU A 51 -2.34 0.88 4.11
N LEU A 52 -2.40 0.06 3.05
CA LEU A 52 -2.80 -1.34 3.13
C LEU A 52 -1.71 -2.23 3.73
N PHE A 53 -0.49 -2.07 3.23
CA PHE A 53 0.67 -2.77 3.74
C PHE A 53 1.97 -2.04 3.39
N SER A 54 2.96 -2.24 4.27
CA SER A 54 4.35 -1.96 4.01
C SER A 54 5.08 -3.30 4.07
N THR A 55 5.87 -3.61 3.05
CA THR A 55 6.72 -4.81 3.06
C THR A 55 8.13 -4.43 2.68
N GLU A 56 9.09 -4.93 3.46
CA GLU A 56 10.50 -4.77 3.14
C GLU A 56 10.84 -5.65 1.93
N LEU A 57 11.33 -5.05 0.86
CA LEU A 57 11.88 -5.75 -0.28
C LEU A 57 13.27 -6.27 0.12
N THR A 58 13.31 -7.50 0.63
CA THR A 58 14.56 -8.17 1.03
C THR A 58 15.46 -8.48 -0.18
N THR A 59 14.91 -8.44 -1.39
CA THR A 59 15.66 -8.65 -2.62
C THR A 59 16.40 -7.37 -2.95
N THR A 60 17.68 -7.33 -2.63
CA THR A 60 18.59 -6.36 -3.21
C THR A 60 18.50 -6.52 -4.73
N THR A 61 17.93 -5.55 -5.44
CA THR A 61 18.18 -5.37 -6.86
C THR A 61 19.63 -4.88 -6.99
N LYS A 62 20.61 -5.71 -6.61
CA LYS A 62 21.88 -5.66 -7.30
C LYS A 62 21.53 -6.21 -8.67
N ALA A 63 21.34 -5.29 -9.63
CA ALA A 63 21.50 -5.65 -11.02
C ALA A 63 22.81 -6.45 -11.09
N ILE A 64 22.67 -7.74 -11.38
CA ILE A 64 23.82 -8.60 -11.64
C ILE A 64 24.29 -8.09 -13.00
N ASP A 65 25.21 -7.13 -12.98
CA ASP A 65 25.92 -6.68 -14.16
C ASP A 65 26.67 -7.91 -14.70
N ASN A 66 26.23 -8.39 -15.87
CA ASN A 66 26.82 -9.53 -16.57
C ASN A 66 27.76 -8.99 -17.66
#